data_AF-A0A1M5T3J6-F1
#
_entry.id   AF-A0A1M5T3J6-F1
#
_cell.length_a   1.000
_cell.length_b   1.000
_cell.length_c   1.000
_cell.angle_alpha   90.00
_cell.angle_beta   90.00
_cell.angle_gamma   90.00
#
_symmetry.space_group_name_H-M   'P 1'
#
loop_
_entity.id
_entity.type
_entity.pdbx_description
1 polymer ?
#
loop_
_entity_poly.entity_id
_entity_poly.type
_entity_poly.pdbx_seq_one_letter_code
_entity_poly.pdbx_strand_id
1 'polypeptide(L)'
;MKKTKLLALGLSATLLMSGCNIQLSEKDPDISDEDFSNEASTLASVDPEESGDPDDNDDPQNNDDPDDNNDPDNNDNNGNEDSEEGPEIEAYREFLRDYYDEEEQDFYAAVLHLDEDDQYELAVLTEFGYEYSVNLYKYEDEEVVSLAIDGFPFYGTSGNFYYFDQENCFYYVYENTSGDTVKVTEFVFSLQDGEVVLEHEFTKETEFDSEECTYYVDDEEVDEDTYKEYESEYDTYDVYSHDCVYTSYCYYIEEESDIDETIKRDYDEIYDDNLKEPVTCDKPVIYLYPEGDGTSISAQLDINGYFTCLDPEFNISNGWDVVADRNGDIHLDGKTYDYLFWEARLYADFNFDKGFCVAGDETEEFLNRVLPQLGLNQKETEQFIEYWLPIMEKNPYNVVSFQTTEYTDCAGLEITPKPDTMIRVFMAFYASDTYKEMPEQTFVCPEREGFVAVEWGGSYVR
;
A
#
# COMPACT_ATOMS: atom_id res chain seq x y z
N MET A 1 -13.31 25.21 -26.31
CA MET A 1 -14.78 25.33 -26.24
C MET A 1 -15.22 24.55 -25.01
N LYS A 2 -15.62 25.24 -23.93
CA LYS A 2 -15.80 24.67 -22.58
C LYS A 2 -16.79 23.50 -22.54
N LYS A 3 -16.37 22.34 -22.00
CA LYS A 3 -17.28 21.34 -21.44
C LYS A 3 -17.34 21.54 -19.93
N THR A 4 -18.44 22.15 -19.51
CA THR A 4 -18.89 22.24 -18.12
C THR A 4 -19.57 20.92 -17.75
N LYS A 5 -19.16 20.25 -16.67
CA LYS A 5 -20.02 19.32 -15.94
C LYS A 5 -20.50 20.01 -14.66
N LEU A 6 -21.72 20.52 -14.72
CA LEU A 6 -22.54 20.77 -13.55
C LEU A 6 -23.11 19.41 -13.09
N LEU A 7 -22.96 19.06 -11.82
CA LEU A 7 -23.92 18.19 -11.15
C LEU A 7 -24.38 18.85 -9.85
N ALA A 8 -25.69 19.04 -9.78
CA ALA A 8 -26.41 19.62 -8.67
C ALA A 8 -26.83 18.51 -7.70
N LEU A 9 -26.72 18.76 -6.40
CA LEU A 9 -27.58 18.12 -5.40
C LEU A 9 -27.84 19.10 -4.25
N GLY A 10 -29.08 19.57 -4.19
CA GLY A 10 -29.66 20.10 -2.97
C GLY A 10 -30.96 19.35 -2.69
N LEU A 11 -31.03 18.66 -1.54
CA LEU A 11 -32.23 18.62 -0.69
C LEU A 11 -31.98 17.86 0.64
N SER A 12 -31.92 18.66 1.71
CA SER A 12 -32.29 18.44 3.12
C SER A 12 -32.96 17.11 3.56
N ALA A 13 -32.47 16.54 4.66
CA ALA A 13 -33.24 16.07 5.84
C ALA A 13 -32.29 15.70 7.02
N THR A 14 -32.12 16.54 8.04
CA THR A 14 -32.76 16.50 9.37
C THR A 14 -32.34 15.35 10.32
N LEU A 15 -31.64 15.75 11.41
CA LEU A 15 -31.54 15.18 12.77
C LEU A 15 -31.61 13.66 12.99
N LEU A 16 -30.60 13.14 13.71
CA LEU A 16 -30.76 12.41 14.99
C LEU A 16 -29.43 12.41 15.78
N MET A 17 -29.14 13.52 16.45
CA MET A 17 -28.22 13.54 17.60
C MET A 17 -29.06 13.52 18.88
N SER A 18 -29.14 12.33 19.50
CA SER A 18 -29.54 12.06 20.88
C SER A 18 -29.27 10.57 21.09
N GLY A 19 -28.42 10.11 21.98
CA GLY A 19 -27.67 10.75 23.04
C GLY A 19 -27.31 9.64 24.03
N CYS A 20 -26.21 9.79 24.75
CA CYS A 20 -26.13 9.20 26.07
C CYS A 20 -25.26 10.08 26.97
N ASN A 21 -25.93 10.62 27.98
CA ASN A 21 -25.39 11.28 29.14
C ASN A 21 -24.29 10.45 29.80
N ILE A 22 -23.14 11.08 30.09
CA ILE A 22 -22.39 10.75 31.29
C ILE A 22 -22.44 12.00 32.18
N GLN A 23 -23.07 11.82 33.35
CA GLN A 23 -23.14 12.81 34.41
C GLN A 23 -21.72 13.07 34.95
N LEU A 24 -21.25 14.30 34.82
CA LEU A 24 -20.17 14.85 35.64
C LEU A 24 -20.73 15.13 37.04
N SER A 25 -20.14 14.52 38.06
CA SER A 25 -20.26 14.98 39.45
C SER A 25 -18.95 15.62 39.90
N GLU A 26 -19.02 16.91 40.19
CA GLU A 26 -17.98 17.73 40.80
C GLU A 26 -17.56 17.23 42.19
N LYS A 27 -16.24 17.19 42.47
CA LYS A 27 -15.58 17.97 43.56
C LYS A 27 -14.07 17.66 43.72
N ASP A 28 -13.30 18.68 43.38
CA ASP A 28 -11.97 19.16 43.86
C ASP A 28 -11.68 19.05 45.38
N PRO A 29 -10.46 19.43 45.89
CA PRO A 29 -9.10 19.49 45.30
C PRO A 29 -7.95 19.11 46.31
N ASP A 30 -6.70 19.41 45.92
CA ASP A 30 -5.44 19.59 46.68
C ASP A 30 -4.56 18.35 46.94
N ILE A 31 -3.33 18.35 46.36
CA ILE A 31 -2.08 18.66 47.09
C ILE A 31 -0.92 18.87 46.08
N SER A 32 -0.10 19.86 46.43
CA SER A 32 1.04 20.51 45.78
C SER A 32 2.34 19.71 45.63
N ASP A 33 3.18 20.18 44.69
CA ASP A 33 4.64 20.39 44.69
C ASP A 33 5.56 19.46 45.51
N GLU A 34 6.54 18.84 44.84
CA GLU A 34 7.98 19.21 44.95
C GLU A 34 8.89 18.20 44.21
N ASP A 35 9.80 18.76 43.41
CA ASP A 35 11.18 18.35 43.08
C ASP A 35 11.65 16.92 43.33
N PHE A 36 12.30 16.31 42.33
CA PHE A 36 13.69 15.84 42.47
C PHE A 36 14.36 15.67 41.10
N SER A 37 15.31 16.56 40.83
CA SER A 37 16.41 16.40 39.90
C SER A 37 17.40 15.32 40.39
N ASN A 38 17.92 14.49 39.49
CA ASN A 38 19.37 14.44 39.18
C ASN A 38 19.77 13.23 38.32
N GLU A 39 20.46 13.58 37.23
CA GLU A 39 21.73 13.02 36.73
C GLU A 39 21.86 11.51 36.46
N ALA A 40 22.07 11.18 35.18
CA ALA A 40 23.14 10.26 34.78
C ALA A 40 23.65 10.57 33.36
N SER A 41 24.83 11.18 33.28
CA SER A 41 25.75 11.03 32.14
C SER A 41 26.85 10.06 32.55
N THR A 42 27.18 9.07 31.73
CA THR A 42 28.51 8.93 31.08
C THR A 42 28.65 7.56 30.41
N LEU A 43 29.19 7.63 29.20
CA LEU A 43 29.69 6.56 28.32
C LEU A 43 30.83 5.75 28.95
N ALA A 44 30.92 4.47 28.57
CA ALA A 44 32.20 3.79 28.38
C ALA A 44 32.08 2.65 27.36
N SER A 45 32.72 2.87 26.22
CA SER A 45 33.05 1.97 25.11
C SER A 45 34.10 0.91 25.51
N VAL A 46 34.01 -0.29 24.91
CA VAL A 46 35.07 -1.31 24.90
C VAL A 46 35.22 -1.86 23.48
N ASP A 47 36.43 -1.74 22.95
CA ASP A 47 36.90 -2.21 21.64
C ASP A 47 37.30 -3.71 21.63
N PRO A 48 37.47 -4.33 20.43
CA PRO A 48 37.64 -5.77 20.23
C PRO A 48 39.10 -6.23 20.12
N GLU A 49 39.36 -7.54 20.27
CA GLU A 49 40.64 -8.18 19.91
C GLU A 49 40.45 -9.30 18.87
N GLU A 50 41.34 -9.27 17.86
CA GLU A 50 41.53 -10.21 16.76
C GLU A 50 42.15 -11.57 17.17
N SER A 51 41.98 -12.57 16.28
CA SER A 51 42.96 -13.57 15.78
C SER A 51 42.27 -14.94 15.63
N GLY A 52 42.45 -15.74 14.58
CA GLY A 52 43.27 -15.74 13.37
C GLY A 52 43.11 -17.12 12.71
N ASP A 53 43.18 -17.19 11.38
CA ASP A 53 43.27 -18.43 10.60
C ASP A 53 44.77 -18.72 10.29
N PRO A 54 45.18 -19.98 9.98
CA PRO A 54 45.33 -20.30 8.55
C PRO A 54 45.19 -21.79 8.12
N ASP A 55 44.72 -21.94 6.87
CA ASP A 55 45.18 -22.80 5.75
C ASP A 55 45.48 -24.32 5.94
N ASP A 56 44.84 -25.19 5.14
CA ASP A 56 45.30 -25.54 3.76
C ASP A 56 44.99 -27.00 3.30
N ASN A 57 44.65 -27.11 2.00
CA ASN A 57 44.98 -28.16 1.01
C ASN A 57 43.97 -29.26 0.55
N ASP A 58 43.67 -29.11 -0.76
CA ASP A 58 43.77 -30.09 -1.87
C ASP A 58 42.51 -30.81 -2.42
N ASP A 59 42.03 -30.26 -3.53
CA ASP A 59 41.27 -30.86 -4.67
C ASP A 59 42.25 -31.69 -5.59
N PRO A 60 41.84 -32.71 -6.39
CA PRO A 60 41.18 -32.49 -7.70
C PRO A 60 40.12 -33.52 -8.15
N GLN A 61 39.03 -33.00 -8.74
CA GLN A 61 38.31 -33.41 -9.97
C GLN A 61 37.74 -34.85 -10.12
N ASN A 62 36.42 -35.01 -10.32
CA ASN A 62 35.71 -34.81 -11.61
C ASN A 62 34.33 -35.52 -11.66
N ASN A 63 33.34 -34.82 -12.22
CA ASN A 63 32.15 -35.30 -12.96
C ASN A 63 31.01 -36.06 -12.22
N ASP A 64 29.87 -35.39 -12.03
CA ASP A 64 28.72 -35.43 -12.97
C ASP A 64 27.51 -34.73 -12.32
N ASP A 65 27.13 -33.58 -12.87
CA ASP A 65 25.84 -32.87 -12.66
C ASP A 65 24.80 -33.42 -13.66
N PRO A 66 23.48 -33.34 -13.37
CA PRO A 66 22.77 -32.21 -13.96
C PRO A 66 21.55 -31.64 -13.18
N ASP A 67 21.29 -30.38 -13.52
CA ASP A 67 20.02 -29.62 -13.57
C ASP A 67 19.77 -28.63 -12.41
N ASP A 68 20.49 -27.51 -12.50
CA ASP A 68 20.12 -26.20 -11.96
C ASP A 68 20.03 -25.22 -13.16
N ASN A 69 18.82 -25.01 -13.68
CA ASN A 69 18.49 -23.95 -14.63
C ASN A 69 17.48 -23.03 -13.92
N ASN A 70 17.97 -22.14 -13.07
CA ASN A 70 17.35 -20.84 -12.86
C ASN A 70 17.88 -19.91 -13.96
N ASP A 71 17.18 -19.94 -15.07
CA ASP A 71 17.22 -18.94 -16.13
C ASP A 71 16.18 -17.85 -15.77
N PRO A 72 16.52 -16.55 -15.71
CA PRO A 72 15.52 -15.51 -15.51
C PRO A 72 14.68 -15.21 -16.77
N ASP A 73 14.96 -15.85 -17.91
CA ASP A 73 14.14 -15.69 -19.12
C ASP A 73 13.00 -16.71 -19.19
N ASN A 74 11.93 -16.49 -18.42
CA ASN A 74 10.59 -16.90 -18.87
C ASN A 74 9.46 -16.19 -18.14
N ASN A 75 9.27 -14.90 -18.42
CA ASN A 75 7.99 -14.23 -18.19
C ASN A 75 7.28 -14.03 -19.54
N ASP A 76 6.83 -15.14 -20.14
CA ASP A 76 5.83 -15.10 -21.22
C ASP A 76 4.48 -14.72 -20.59
N ASN A 77 4.28 -13.43 -20.34
CA ASN A 77 2.99 -12.84 -19.97
C ASN A 77 2.81 -11.53 -20.75
N ASN A 78 2.48 -11.68 -22.03
CA ASN A 78 1.53 -10.85 -22.78
C ASN A 78 1.52 -9.33 -22.45
N GLY A 79 2.69 -8.69 -22.46
CA GLY A 79 2.84 -7.24 -22.47
C GLY A 79 2.31 -6.67 -23.78
N ASN A 80 1.70 -5.49 -23.71
CA ASN A 80 1.17 -4.83 -24.89
C ASN A 80 2.36 -4.39 -25.78
N GLU A 81 2.40 -4.81 -27.04
CA GLU A 81 3.46 -4.49 -28.03
C GLU A 81 3.48 -2.99 -28.44
N ASP A 82 2.79 -2.10 -27.71
CA ASP A 82 2.35 -0.80 -28.24
C ASP A 82 3.39 0.33 -28.11
N SER A 83 4.37 0.28 -27.19
CA SER A 83 5.44 1.30 -27.12
C SER A 83 6.55 1.11 -28.18
N GLU A 84 6.54 0.01 -28.95
CA GLU A 84 7.57 -0.28 -29.95
C GLU A 84 7.34 0.46 -31.30
N GLU A 85 6.18 1.10 -31.48
CA GLU A 85 5.76 1.65 -32.76
C GLU A 85 5.45 3.15 -32.68
N GLY A 86 6.29 3.98 -33.30
CA GLY A 86 6.00 5.42 -33.41
C GLY A 86 7.16 6.21 -34.03
N PRO A 87 6.90 7.32 -34.74
CA PRO A 87 7.96 8.21 -35.18
C PRO A 87 8.72 8.86 -34.00
N GLU A 88 8.06 9.11 -32.88
CA GLU A 88 8.63 9.58 -31.61
C GLU A 88 9.57 8.54 -31.00
N ILE A 89 9.16 7.27 -30.99
CA ILE A 89 9.91 6.16 -30.44
C ILE A 89 11.25 5.96 -31.17
N GLU A 90 11.24 6.00 -32.50
CA GLU A 90 12.48 5.92 -33.29
C GLU A 90 13.36 7.16 -33.07
N ALA A 91 12.76 8.35 -32.94
CA ALA A 91 13.50 9.57 -32.67
C ALA A 91 14.16 9.54 -31.28
N TYR A 92 13.48 9.01 -30.25
CA TYR A 92 14.06 8.82 -28.92
C TYR A 92 15.18 7.78 -28.93
N ARG A 93 15.04 6.70 -29.70
CA ARG A 93 16.12 5.72 -29.87
C ARG A 93 17.39 6.35 -30.46
N GLU A 94 17.26 7.15 -31.52
CA GLU A 94 18.39 7.87 -32.11
C GLU A 94 18.96 8.91 -31.13
N PHE A 95 18.09 9.66 -30.46
CA PHE A 95 18.49 10.64 -29.45
C PHE A 95 19.27 10.02 -28.29
N LEU A 96 18.82 8.89 -27.73
CA LEU A 96 19.50 8.21 -26.63
C LEU A 96 20.87 7.65 -27.05
N ARG A 97 21.05 7.26 -28.32
CA ARG A 97 22.37 6.85 -28.84
C ARG A 97 23.33 8.03 -28.92
N ASP A 98 22.88 9.15 -29.45
CA ASP A 98 23.68 10.38 -29.50
C ASP A 98 23.98 10.86 -28.07
N TYR A 99 23.00 10.79 -27.16
CA TYR A 99 23.16 11.12 -25.74
C TYR A 99 24.20 10.22 -25.05
N TYR A 100 24.14 8.90 -25.27
CA TYR A 100 25.13 7.94 -24.77
C TYR A 100 26.56 8.21 -25.27
N ASP A 101 26.70 8.59 -26.55
CA ASP A 101 28.01 8.92 -27.14
C ASP A 101 28.60 10.24 -26.60
N GLU A 102 27.75 11.19 -26.18
CA GLU A 102 28.14 12.51 -25.70
C GLU A 102 28.33 12.59 -24.17
N GLU A 103 27.56 11.85 -23.39
CA GLU A 103 27.59 11.89 -21.93
C GLU A 103 28.72 11.04 -21.34
N GLU A 104 29.40 11.56 -20.31
CA GLU A 104 30.50 10.87 -19.61
C GLU A 104 30.02 10.14 -18.33
N GLN A 105 28.71 10.04 -18.11
CA GLN A 105 28.10 9.51 -16.89
C GLN A 105 26.94 8.56 -17.18
N ASP A 106 26.72 7.62 -16.27
CA ASP A 106 25.62 6.66 -16.36
C ASP A 106 24.26 7.35 -16.17
N PHE A 107 23.24 6.86 -16.86
CA PHE A 107 21.89 7.42 -16.80
C PHE A 107 20.83 6.33 -16.93
N TYR A 108 19.62 6.67 -16.50
CA TYR A 108 18.44 5.85 -16.72
C TYR A 108 17.52 6.56 -17.71
N ALA A 109 16.65 5.80 -18.37
CA ALA A 109 15.58 6.39 -19.15
C ALA A 109 14.31 5.55 -19.10
N ALA A 110 13.20 6.20 -19.42
CA ALA A 110 11.88 5.61 -19.57
C ALA A 110 11.03 6.44 -20.54
N VAL A 111 10.10 5.80 -21.23
CA VAL A 111 9.03 6.48 -21.98
C VAL A 111 7.76 6.51 -21.14
N LEU A 112 6.96 7.56 -21.27
CA LEU A 112 5.77 7.79 -20.46
C LEU A 112 4.76 8.69 -21.22
N HIS A 113 3.50 8.78 -20.78
CA HIS A 113 2.52 9.72 -21.34
C HIS A 113 2.27 10.90 -20.39
N LEU A 114 2.76 12.10 -20.73
CA LEU A 114 2.54 13.27 -19.89
C LEU A 114 1.20 13.94 -20.11
N ASP A 115 0.67 13.91 -21.35
CA ASP A 115 -0.52 14.66 -21.73
C ASP A 115 -1.65 13.80 -22.32
N GLU A 116 -2.78 14.43 -22.66
CA GLU A 116 -4.00 13.75 -23.09
C GLU A 116 -3.89 13.01 -24.45
N ASP A 117 -2.73 13.06 -25.11
CA ASP A 117 -2.51 12.39 -26.38
C ASP A 117 -1.87 10.98 -26.24
N ASP A 118 -1.74 10.30 -27.39
CA ASP A 118 -1.19 8.93 -27.45
C ASP A 118 0.32 8.95 -27.78
N GLN A 119 0.97 10.12 -27.73
CA GLN A 119 2.38 10.28 -28.05
C GLN A 119 3.21 10.15 -26.79
N TYR A 120 4.23 9.30 -26.83
CA TYR A 120 5.16 9.17 -25.71
C TYR A 120 6.04 10.41 -25.54
N GLU A 121 6.32 10.76 -24.29
CA GLU A 121 7.45 11.57 -23.86
C GLU A 121 8.59 10.67 -23.34
N LEU A 122 9.79 11.25 -23.30
CA LEU A 122 11.00 10.60 -22.80
C LEU A 122 11.46 11.27 -21.51
N ALA A 123 11.65 10.48 -20.46
CA ALA A 123 12.37 10.86 -19.25
C ALA A 123 13.80 10.30 -19.27
N VAL A 124 14.79 11.15 -19.02
CA VAL A 124 16.20 10.80 -18.86
C VAL A 124 16.69 11.22 -17.48
N LEU A 125 17.10 10.25 -16.67
CA LEU A 125 17.52 10.45 -15.29
C LEU A 125 19.03 10.37 -15.17
N THR A 126 19.64 11.47 -14.75
CA THR A 126 21.09 11.60 -14.61
C THR A 126 21.50 11.78 -13.16
N GLU A 127 22.61 11.17 -12.74
CA GLU A 127 23.12 11.31 -11.37
C GLU A 127 23.43 12.78 -11.03
N PHE A 128 22.93 13.25 -9.88
CA PHE A 128 23.23 14.54 -9.29
C PHE A 128 23.43 14.42 -7.77
N GLY A 129 24.69 14.26 -7.35
CA GLY A 129 25.03 14.14 -5.93
C GLY A 129 24.72 12.75 -5.38
N TYR A 130 23.64 12.61 -4.61
CA TYR A 130 23.15 11.30 -4.08
C TYR A 130 21.78 10.91 -4.66
N GLU A 131 21.27 11.71 -5.60
CA GLU A 131 19.94 11.57 -6.18
C GLU A 131 20.02 11.75 -7.69
N TYR A 132 18.89 11.67 -8.39
CA TYR A 132 18.82 11.76 -9.85
C TYR A 132 17.96 12.95 -10.26
N SER A 133 18.41 13.67 -11.30
CA SER A 133 17.64 14.72 -11.95
C SER A 133 16.89 14.13 -13.14
N VAL A 134 15.58 14.40 -13.25
CA VAL A 134 14.74 13.93 -14.37
C VAL A 134 14.72 14.99 -15.47
N ASN A 135 15.13 14.64 -16.69
CA ASN A 135 15.05 15.50 -17.87
C ASN A 135 13.96 15.00 -18.81
N LEU A 136 13.02 15.86 -19.19
CA LEU A 136 11.90 15.49 -20.05
C LEU A 136 12.08 16.00 -21.48
N TYR A 137 11.65 15.19 -22.44
CA TYR A 137 11.71 15.48 -23.86
C TYR A 137 10.41 15.04 -24.54
N LYS A 138 10.00 15.79 -25.56
CA LYS A 138 8.90 15.45 -26.47
C LYS A 138 9.42 15.28 -27.89
N TYR A 139 8.61 14.67 -28.74
CA TYR A 139 8.82 14.62 -30.17
C TYR A 139 7.93 15.65 -30.87
N GLU A 140 8.52 16.53 -31.68
CA GLU A 140 7.78 17.53 -32.45
C GLU A 140 8.54 17.85 -33.74
N ASP A 141 7.82 17.97 -34.86
CA ASP A 141 8.39 18.36 -36.15
C ASP A 141 9.61 17.53 -36.61
N GLU A 142 9.59 16.21 -36.38
CA GLU A 142 10.69 15.27 -36.67
C GLU A 142 11.96 15.46 -35.79
N GLU A 143 11.87 16.19 -34.68
CA GLU A 143 12.97 16.43 -33.76
C GLU A 143 12.59 16.08 -32.31
N VAL A 144 13.58 15.69 -31.50
CA VAL A 144 13.44 15.54 -30.04
C VAL A 144 13.72 16.89 -29.39
N VAL A 145 12.74 17.42 -28.66
CA VAL A 145 12.76 18.76 -28.09
C VAL A 145 12.72 18.66 -26.57
N SER A 146 13.63 19.35 -25.89
CA SER A 146 13.63 19.42 -24.43
C SER A 146 12.42 20.20 -23.92
N LEU A 147 11.76 19.67 -22.89
CA LEU A 147 10.66 20.29 -22.17
C LEU A 147 11.14 21.22 -21.02
N ALA A 148 12.44 21.51 -20.95
CA ALA A 148 12.99 22.36 -19.91
C ALA A 148 12.54 23.83 -20.03
N ILE A 149 12.11 24.41 -18.91
CA ILE A 149 11.79 25.81 -18.70
C ILE A 149 12.63 26.41 -17.55
N ASP A 150 12.50 27.72 -17.30
CA ASP A 150 13.20 28.33 -16.16
C ASP A 150 12.64 27.76 -14.85
N GLY A 151 13.48 27.02 -14.12
CA GLY A 151 13.09 26.32 -12.90
C GLY A 151 12.66 24.86 -13.07
N PHE A 152 12.53 24.31 -14.28
CA PHE A 152 12.20 22.89 -14.48
C PHE A 152 12.86 22.29 -15.74
N PRO A 153 13.35 21.04 -15.74
CA PRO A 153 13.75 20.31 -14.56
C PRO A 153 14.98 20.98 -13.93
N PHE A 154 15.06 20.95 -12.60
CA PHE A 154 15.96 21.84 -11.86
C PHE A 154 17.43 21.59 -12.19
N TYR A 155 18.12 22.66 -12.60
CA TYR A 155 19.58 22.71 -12.68
C TYR A 155 20.18 22.80 -11.27
N GLY A 156 20.17 21.69 -10.54
CA GLY A 156 21.15 21.45 -9.48
C GLY A 156 20.66 21.29 -8.04
N THR A 157 19.46 20.76 -7.82
CA THR A 157 19.04 20.20 -6.54
C THR A 157 18.15 18.99 -6.76
N SER A 158 18.15 18.07 -5.81
CA SER A 158 17.43 16.81 -5.90
C SER A 158 15.96 16.94 -5.50
N GLY A 159 15.06 16.21 -6.17
CA GLY A 159 13.62 16.27 -5.97
C GLY A 159 12.90 15.12 -6.70
N ASN A 160 11.64 14.90 -6.36
CA ASN A 160 10.84 13.81 -6.91
C ASN A 160 9.94 14.33 -8.04
N PHE A 161 9.91 13.61 -9.15
CA PHE A 161 9.02 13.89 -10.27
C PHE A 161 7.84 12.94 -10.24
N TYR A 162 6.64 13.48 -10.42
CA TYR A 162 5.41 12.71 -10.48
C TYR A 162 4.60 13.10 -11.71
N TYR A 163 3.79 12.20 -12.25
CA TYR A 163 2.84 12.53 -13.31
C TYR A 163 1.57 11.69 -13.19
N PHE A 164 0.52 12.11 -13.89
CA PHE A 164 -0.64 11.28 -14.16
C PHE A 164 -0.56 10.81 -15.61
N ASP A 165 -0.59 9.49 -15.82
CA ASP A 165 -0.67 8.94 -17.16
C ASP A 165 -1.88 9.52 -17.92
N GLN A 166 -1.61 10.07 -19.10
CA GLN A 166 -2.58 10.65 -20.03
C GLN A 166 -3.49 11.79 -19.52
N GLU A 167 -3.16 12.48 -18.41
CA GLU A 167 -4.04 13.52 -17.83
C GLU A 167 -3.48 14.95 -17.93
N ASN A 168 -2.33 15.16 -18.59
CA ASN A 168 -1.74 16.49 -18.80
C ASN A 168 -1.47 17.26 -17.50
N CYS A 169 -0.97 16.55 -16.51
CA CYS A 169 -0.64 17.12 -15.21
C CYS A 169 0.54 16.38 -14.58
N PHE A 170 1.61 17.12 -14.29
CA PHE A 170 2.83 16.56 -13.72
C PHE A 170 3.47 17.51 -12.70
N TYR A 171 4.25 16.93 -11.80
CA TYR A 171 4.68 17.54 -10.57
C TYR A 171 6.17 17.41 -10.37
N TYR A 172 6.74 18.43 -9.74
CA TYR A 172 8.07 18.31 -9.15
C TYR A 172 8.00 18.74 -7.70
N VAL A 173 8.38 17.84 -6.80
CA VAL A 173 8.41 18.11 -5.36
C VAL A 173 9.85 18.23 -4.91
N TYR A 174 10.14 19.34 -4.24
CA TYR A 174 11.46 19.72 -3.78
C TYR A 174 11.44 20.02 -2.29
N GLU A 175 12.40 19.47 -1.54
CA GLU A 175 12.60 19.80 -0.14
C GLU A 175 13.89 20.62 0.05
N ASN A 176 13.76 21.77 0.72
CA ASN A 176 14.89 22.59 1.15
C ASN A 176 14.88 22.77 2.67
N THR A 177 15.97 22.36 3.32
CA THR A 177 16.20 22.67 4.73
C THR A 177 17.15 23.88 4.86
N SER A 178 16.70 24.92 5.56
CA SER A 178 17.50 26.10 5.84
C SER A 178 17.36 26.55 7.29
N GLY A 179 18.45 26.42 8.07
CA GLY A 179 18.43 26.76 9.48
C GLY A 179 17.51 25.83 10.27
N ASP A 180 16.50 26.40 10.93
CA ASP A 180 15.53 25.68 11.76
C ASP A 180 14.19 25.45 11.02
N THR A 181 14.21 25.49 9.69
CA THR A 181 13.02 25.43 8.85
C THR A 181 13.19 24.45 7.70
N VAL A 182 12.14 23.66 7.42
CA VAL A 182 11.99 22.82 6.24
C VAL A 182 10.94 23.42 5.32
N LYS A 183 11.27 23.61 4.05
CA LYS A 183 10.31 24.00 3.01
C LYS A 183 10.15 22.83 2.05
N VAL A 184 8.93 22.34 1.93
CA VAL A 184 8.55 21.43 0.84
C VAL A 184 7.78 22.27 -0.16
N THR A 185 8.26 22.31 -1.40
CA THR A 185 7.64 23.02 -2.50
C THR A 185 7.27 22.02 -3.59
N GLU A 186 6.02 22.06 -4.01
CA GLU A 186 5.46 21.29 -5.10
C GLU A 186 5.12 22.23 -6.26
N PHE A 187 5.65 21.93 -7.44
CA PHE A 187 5.39 22.65 -8.67
C PHE A 187 4.47 21.83 -9.54
N VAL A 188 3.34 22.39 -9.95
CA VAL A 188 2.36 21.74 -10.81
C VAL A 188 2.47 22.28 -12.23
N PHE A 189 2.63 21.38 -13.19
CA PHE A 189 2.83 21.71 -14.59
C PHE A 189 1.79 21.06 -15.48
N SER A 190 1.62 21.63 -16.67
CA SER A 190 0.88 21.05 -17.79
C SER A 190 1.59 21.35 -19.11
N LEU A 191 1.25 20.62 -20.16
CA LEU A 191 1.60 20.90 -21.55
C LEU A 191 0.44 21.67 -22.23
N GLN A 192 0.72 22.90 -22.65
CA GLN A 192 -0.23 23.74 -23.38
C GLN A 192 0.35 24.18 -24.71
N ASP A 193 -0.32 23.85 -25.82
CA ASP A 193 0.15 24.13 -27.18
C ASP A 193 1.61 23.65 -27.42
N GLY A 194 1.99 22.54 -26.78
CA GLY A 194 3.33 21.94 -26.86
C GLY A 194 4.40 22.62 -25.99
N GLU A 195 4.04 23.58 -25.14
CA GLU A 195 4.97 24.23 -24.20
C GLU A 195 4.61 23.84 -22.75
N VAL A 196 5.62 23.60 -21.91
CA VAL A 196 5.41 23.39 -20.47
C VAL A 196 4.99 24.70 -19.81
N VAL A 197 3.91 24.64 -19.05
CA VAL A 197 3.36 25.76 -18.29
C VAL A 197 3.34 25.38 -16.81
N LEU A 198 3.94 26.22 -15.96
CA LEU A 198 3.75 26.16 -14.51
C LEU A 198 2.35 26.69 -14.19
N GLU A 199 1.48 25.81 -13.72
CA GLU A 199 0.10 26.14 -13.33
C GLU A 199 0.10 26.77 -11.93
N HIS A 200 0.74 26.10 -10.96
CA HIS A 200 0.82 26.55 -9.58
C HIS A 200 2.10 26.12 -8.88
N GLU A 201 2.46 26.88 -7.84
CA GLU A 201 3.47 26.53 -6.85
C GLU A 201 2.83 26.44 -5.45
N PHE A 202 2.95 25.27 -4.81
CA PHE A 202 2.49 25.02 -3.45
C PHE A 202 3.69 24.88 -2.53
N THR A 203 3.81 25.74 -1.50
CA THR A 203 4.90 25.62 -0.52
C THR A 203 4.37 25.47 0.90
N LYS A 204 4.85 24.43 1.60
CA LYS A 204 4.69 24.23 3.04
C LYS A 204 6.02 24.47 3.75
N GLU A 205 6.06 25.47 4.61
CA GLU A 205 7.20 25.82 5.43
C GLU A 205 6.95 25.42 6.89
N THR A 206 7.77 24.52 7.44
CA THR A 206 7.64 24.00 8.81
C THR A 206 8.83 24.40 9.66
N GLU A 207 8.59 25.02 10.81
CA GLU A 207 9.62 25.30 11.82
C GLU A 207 9.86 24.09 12.74
N PHE A 208 11.10 23.63 12.89
CA PHE A 208 11.42 22.40 13.64
C PHE A 208 11.06 22.46 15.13
N ASP A 209 11.28 23.60 15.78
CA ASP A 209 11.14 23.73 17.23
C ASP A 209 9.66 23.86 17.67
N SER A 210 8.82 24.42 16.80
CA SER A 210 7.43 24.75 17.10
C SER A 210 6.44 23.81 16.40
N GLU A 211 6.88 23.11 15.35
CA GLU A 211 6.02 22.39 14.39
C GLU A 211 4.97 23.32 13.74
N GLU A 212 5.14 24.65 13.83
CA GLU A 212 4.26 25.60 13.18
C GLU A 212 4.53 25.60 11.67
N CYS A 213 3.44 25.55 10.90
CA CYS A 213 3.46 25.52 9.44
C CYS A 213 2.95 26.84 8.87
N THR A 214 3.65 27.38 7.87
CA THR A 214 3.20 28.48 7.01
C THR A 214 3.00 27.95 5.59
N TYR A 215 1.91 28.35 4.94
CA TYR A 215 1.48 27.82 3.65
C TYR A 215 1.48 28.92 2.59
N TYR A 216 1.91 28.60 1.38
CA TYR A 216 1.96 29.52 0.26
C TYR A 216 1.38 28.88 -1.01
N VAL A 217 0.65 29.68 -1.78
CA VAL A 217 0.20 29.36 -3.14
C VAL A 217 0.71 30.47 -4.05
N ASP A 218 1.52 30.13 -5.06
CA ASP A 218 2.11 31.07 -6.01
C ASP A 218 2.83 32.25 -5.32
N ASP A 219 3.71 31.94 -4.36
CA ASP A 219 4.42 32.89 -3.49
C ASP A 219 3.52 33.74 -2.54
N GLU A 220 2.20 33.56 -2.55
CA GLU A 220 1.27 34.26 -1.66
C GLU A 220 0.95 33.43 -0.40
N GLU A 221 1.19 33.99 0.78
CA GLU A 221 0.85 33.35 2.07
C GLU A 221 -0.67 33.19 2.21
N VAL A 222 -1.12 31.97 2.49
CA VAL A 222 -2.53 31.60 2.70
C VAL A 222 -2.73 30.84 4.01
N ASP A 223 -3.98 30.73 4.47
CA ASP A 223 -4.30 29.82 5.58
C ASP A 223 -4.33 28.34 5.13
N GLU A 224 -4.17 27.43 6.09
CA GLU A 224 -4.11 25.98 5.85
C GLU A 224 -5.35 25.43 5.12
N ASP A 225 -6.54 25.92 5.45
CA ASP A 225 -7.79 25.48 4.82
C ASP A 225 -7.80 25.88 3.34
N THR A 226 -7.36 27.11 3.03
CA THR A 226 -7.23 27.60 1.66
C THR A 226 -6.15 26.83 0.90
N TYR A 227 -4.98 26.59 1.50
CA TYR A 227 -3.91 25.80 0.89
C TYR A 227 -4.42 24.41 0.49
N LYS A 228 -5.07 23.69 1.42
CA LYS A 228 -5.64 22.36 1.16
C LYS A 228 -6.76 22.39 0.12
N GLU A 229 -7.56 23.45 0.06
CA GLU A 229 -8.59 23.60 -0.98
C GLU A 229 -7.95 23.66 -2.38
N TYR A 230 -6.91 24.49 -2.56
CA TYR A 230 -6.20 24.56 -3.85
C TYR A 230 -5.41 23.27 -4.16
N GLU A 231 -4.67 22.74 -3.19
CA GLU A 231 -3.89 21.51 -3.34
C GLU A 231 -4.81 20.33 -3.70
N SER A 232 -6.02 20.26 -3.13
CA SER A 232 -7.02 19.23 -3.46
C SER A 232 -7.60 19.33 -4.87
N GLU A 233 -7.45 20.45 -5.57
CA GLU A 233 -7.79 20.52 -7.01
C GLU A 233 -6.80 19.73 -7.87
N TYR A 234 -5.60 19.48 -7.34
CA TYR A 234 -4.49 18.77 -7.98
C TYR A 234 -4.15 17.43 -7.28
N ASP A 235 -4.98 17.02 -6.31
CA ASP A 235 -5.05 15.72 -5.62
C ASP A 235 -3.74 15.11 -5.09
N THR A 236 -2.76 15.94 -4.70
CA THR A 236 -1.34 15.59 -4.45
C THR A 236 -1.07 14.56 -3.33
N TYR A 237 -2.10 14.06 -2.65
CA TYR A 237 -2.02 13.13 -1.53
C TYR A 237 -2.96 11.92 -1.62
N ASP A 238 -3.74 11.73 -2.69
CA ASP A 238 -4.31 10.40 -2.92
C ASP A 238 -3.16 9.50 -3.39
N VAL A 239 -2.71 8.61 -2.51
CA VAL A 239 -1.51 7.74 -2.61
C VAL A 239 -1.60 6.74 -3.78
N TYR A 240 -2.55 6.93 -4.68
CA TYR A 240 -2.99 6.02 -5.73
C TYR A 240 -3.15 6.71 -7.09
N SER A 241 -2.68 7.95 -7.25
CA SER A 241 -2.98 8.72 -8.47
C SER A 241 -1.76 9.31 -9.19
N HIS A 242 -0.58 9.35 -8.57
CA HIS A 242 0.63 9.87 -9.23
C HIS A 242 1.74 8.83 -9.36
N ASP A 243 2.26 8.67 -10.58
CA ASP A 243 3.42 7.83 -10.86
C ASP A 243 4.69 8.61 -10.55
N CYS A 244 5.29 8.31 -9.41
CA CYS A 244 6.59 8.87 -9.07
C CYS A 244 7.67 8.18 -9.91
N VAL A 245 8.40 8.94 -10.72
CA VAL A 245 9.45 8.38 -11.58
C VAL A 245 10.68 7.97 -10.77
N TYR A 246 10.67 6.73 -10.29
CA TYR A 246 11.79 6.10 -9.59
C TYR A 246 12.76 5.41 -10.55
N THR A 247 14.06 5.56 -10.26
CA THR A 247 15.13 4.87 -11.00
C THR A 247 15.01 3.35 -10.97
N SER A 248 14.41 2.77 -9.92
CA SER A 248 14.19 1.32 -9.82
C SER A 248 13.22 0.76 -10.87
N TYR A 249 12.41 1.62 -11.48
CA TYR A 249 11.45 1.26 -12.53
C TYR A 249 11.91 1.76 -13.92
N CYS A 250 12.96 2.59 -13.96
CA CYS A 250 13.60 3.01 -15.22
C CYS A 250 14.65 1.99 -15.65
N TYR A 251 14.98 2.00 -16.95
CA TYR A 251 16.07 1.18 -17.45
C TYR A 251 17.42 1.87 -17.26
N TYR A 252 18.35 1.16 -16.65
CA TYR A 252 19.75 1.55 -16.57
C TYR A 252 20.45 1.29 -17.91
N ILE A 253 21.07 2.32 -18.51
CA ILE A 253 21.75 2.20 -19.80
C ILE A 253 23.27 2.12 -19.55
N GLU A 254 23.82 0.90 -19.55
CA GLU A 254 25.25 0.63 -19.41
C GLU A 254 25.92 0.50 -20.78
N GLU A 255 25.23 -0.12 -21.74
CA GLU A 255 25.68 -0.32 -23.12
C GLU A 255 24.60 0.07 -24.15
N GLU A 256 25.02 0.34 -25.40
CA GLU A 256 24.11 0.79 -26.47
C GLU A 256 22.91 -0.15 -26.69
N SER A 257 23.05 -1.46 -26.41
CA SER A 257 21.96 -2.43 -26.52
C SER A 257 20.85 -2.24 -25.48
N ASP A 258 21.12 -1.60 -24.36
CA ASP A 258 20.11 -1.35 -23.31
C ASP A 258 19.06 -0.34 -23.77
N ILE A 259 19.42 0.56 -24.71
CA ILE A 259 18.52 1.55 -25.30
C ILE A 259 17.31 0.87 -25.97
N ASP A 260 17.54 -0.27 -26.62
CA ASP A 260 16.45 -1.00 -27.27
C ASP A 260 15.51 -1.63 -26.23
N GLU A 261 15.95 -1.90 -25.01
CA GLU A 261 15.09 -2.40 -23.92
C GLU A 261 14.34 -1.27 -23.22
N THR A 262 15.00 -0.12 -23.01
CA THR A 262 14.38 1.10 -22.47
C THR A 262 13.11 1.50 -23.24
N ILE A 263 13.16 1.42 -24.56
CA ILE A 263 12.12 1.93 -25.44
C ILE A 263 10.91 0.98 -25.56
N LYS A 264 11.07 -0.30 -25.18
CA LYS A 264 10.02 -1.32 -25.31
C LYS A 264 8.99 -1.31 -24.19
N ARG A 265 9.19 -0.50 -23.15
CA ARG A 265 8.33 -0.54 -21.98
C ARG A 265 7.84 0.85 -21.63
N ASP A 266 6.52 0.92 -21.49
CA ASP A 266 5.84 2.04 -20.86
C ASP A 266 6.18 2.08 -19.36
N TYR A 267 6.42 3.29 -18.83
CA TYR A 267 6.69 3.49 -17.41
C TYR A 267 5.48 3.13 -16.54
N ASP A 268 4.26 3.51 -16.96
CA ASP A 268 3.02 3.24 -16.23
C ASP A 268 2.81 1.72 -16.07
N GLU A 269 2.93 0.96 -17.16
CA GLU A 269 2.80 -0.50 -17.12
C GLU A 269 3.82 -1.15 -16.16
N ILE A 270 5.09 -0.69 -16.13
CA ILE A 270 6.09 -1.20 -15.18
C ILE A 270 5.72 -0.84 -13.74
N TYR A 271 5.23 0.37 -13.51
CA TYR A 271 4.90 0.86 -12.18
C TYR A 271 3.69 0.09 -11.61
N ASP A 272 2.64 -0.10 -12.41
CA ASP A 272 1.42 -0.82 -12.01
C ASP A 272 1.66 -2.33 -11.82
N ASP A 273 2.44 -2.98 -12.70
CA ASP A 273 2.81 -4.41 -12.55
C ASP A 273 3.56 -4.70 -11.23
N ASN A 274 4.25 -3.70 -10.68
CA ASN A 274 4.98 -3.81 -9.42
C ASN A 274 4.17 -3.36 -8.19
N LEU A 275 3.02 -2.72 -8.38
CA LEU A 275 2.06 -2.38 -7.33
C LEU A 275 0.96 -3.42 -7.23
N LYS A 276 1.25 -4.52 -6.54
CA LYS A 276 0.18 -5.44 -6.13
C LYS A 276 -0.78 -4.73 -5.19
N GLU A 277 -1.98 -4.39 -5.65
CA GLU A 277 -2.98 -3.72 -4.81
C GLU A 277 -3.29 -4.56 -3.55
N PRO A 278 -3.24 -3.98 -2.34
CA PRO A 278 -3.58 -4.72 -1.15
C PRO A 278 -5.11 -4.86 -1.02
N VAL A 279 -5.56 -6.11 -0.95
CA VAL A 279 -6.95 -6.48 -0.76
C VAL A 279 -7.40 -6.21 0.68
N THR A 280 -8.69 -5.94 0.87
CA THR A 280 -9.23 -5.71 2.21
C THR A 280 -9.24 -6.99 3.03
N CYS A 281 -8.94 -6.87 4.32
CA CYS A 281 -9.09 -7.91 5.32
C CYS A 281 -10.05 -7.38 6.39
N ASP A 282 -11.33 -7.66 6.19
CA ASP A 282 -12.43 -7.04 6.92
C ASP A 282 -12.98 -7.98 8.00
N LYS A 283 -13.08 -7.43 9.21
CA LYS A 283 -13.52 -8.11 10.43
C LYS A 283 -12.92 -9.51 10.70
N PRO A 284 -11.60 -9.73 10.59
CA PRO A 284 -10.98 -10.76 11.42
C PRO A 284 -11.32 -10.58 12.91
N VAL A 285 -11.93 -11.61 13.49
CA VAL A 285 -12.19 -11.69 14.93
C VAL A 285 -11.67 -13.01 15.49
N ILE A 286 -10.94 -12.94 16.60
CA ILE A 286 -10.29 -14.07 17.25
C ILE A 286 -11.00 -14.38 18.58
N TYR A 287 -11.59 -15.57 18.67
CA TYR A 287 -12.18 -16.13 19.88
C TYR A 287 -11.20 -17.09 20.54
N LEU A 288 -11.14 -17.05 21.87
CA LEU A 288 -10.24 -17.89 22.67
C LEU A 288 -11.07 -18.71 23.67
N TYR A 289 -11.04 -20.03 23.54
CA TYR A 289 -11.77 -20.96 24.40
C TYR A 289 -10.82 -21.90 25.15
N PRO A 290 -10.08 -21.40 26.16
CA PRO A 290 -9.21 -22.25 26.96
C PRO A 290 -9.98 -23.32 27.74
N GLU A 291 -9.28 -24.34 28.24
CA GLU A 291 -9.93 -25.42 29.01
C GLU A 291 -10.41 -24.96 30.41
N GLY A 292 -9.84 -23.88 30.95
CA GLY A 292 -10.15 -23.34 32.27
C GLY A 292 -10.21 -21.82 32.29
N ASP A 293 -10.90 -21.30 33.31
CA ASP A 293 -11.06 -19.87 33.52
C ASP A 293 -9.77 -19.21 34.00
N GLY A 294 -9.57 -17.94 33.64
CA GLY A 294 -8.41 -17.16 34.03
C GLY A 294 -7.11 -17.58 33.35
N THR A 295 -7.17 -18.10 32.12
CA THR A 295 -5.99 -18.58 31.38
C THR A 295 -5.30 -17.41 30.68
N SER A 296 -4.03 -17.15 31.00
CA SER A 296 -3.20 -16.18 30.28
C SER A 296 -2.84 -16.67 28.89
N ILE A 297 -3.09 -15.85 27.87
CA ILE A 297 -2.86 -16.16 26.45
C ILE A 297 -2.21 -14.96 25.77
N SER A 298 -1.17 -15.22 24.98
CA SER A 298 -0.55 -14.27 24.05
C SER A 298 -1.01 -14.61 22.64
N ALA A 299 -1.45 -13.61 21.87
CA ALA A 299 -1.82 -13.74 20.46
C ALA A 299 -1.05 -12.69 19.65
N GLN A 300 -0.22 -13.14 18.70
CA GLN A 300 0.64 -12.29 17.87
C GLN A 300 0.30 -12.44 16.40
N LEU A 301 0.17 -11.29 15.72
CA LEU A 301 -0.10 -11.19 14.29
C LEU A 301 1.17 -10.79 13.56
N ASP A 302 1.45 -11.49 12.47
CA ASP A 302 2.50 -11.16 11.52
C ASP A 302 1.85 -11.06 10.14
N ILE A 303 1.73 -9.83 9.62
CA ILE A 303 0.98 -9.58 8.39
C ILE A 303 1.90 -9.07 7.28
N ASN A 304 1.65 -9.54 6.06
CA ASN A 304 2.17 -8.93 4.85
C ASN A 304 1.18 -7.87 4.36
N GLY A 305 1.29 -6.66 4.92
CA GLY A 305 0.33 -5.59 4.73
C GLY A 305 0.39 -4.58 5.88
N TYR A 306 -0.70 -3.85 6.10
CA TYR A 306 -0.81 -2.87 7.18
C TYR A 306 -2.18 -2.91 7.86
N PHE A 307 -2.18 -2.72 9.18
CA PHE A 307 -3.40 -2.68 9.97
C PHE A 307 -4.18 -1.39 9.72
N THR A 308 -5.51 -1.49 9.64
CA THR A 308 -6.42 -0.36 9.45
C THR A 308 -7.31 -0.12 10.67
N CYS A 309 -7.58 -1.16 11.47
CA CYS A 309 -8.34 -1.04 12.71
C CYS A 309 -7.97 -2.15 13.69
N LEU A 310 -8.01 -1.85 15.00
CA LEU A 310 -7.74 -2.79 16.09
C LEU A 310 -8.68 -2.48 17.25
N ASP A 311 -9.28 -3.51 17.85
CA ASP A 311 -10.04 -3.39 19.10
C ASP A 311 -9.97 -4.71 19.90
N PRO A 312 -9.32 -4.73 21.06
CA PRO A 312 -8.55 -3.65 21.67
C PRO A 312 -7.29 -3.29 20.86
N GLU A 313 -6.71 -2.11 21.13
CA GLU A 313 -5.36 -1.80 20.63
C GLU A 313 -4.33 -2.83 21.11
N PHE A 314 -3.28 -3.06 20.32
CA PHE A 314 -2.19 -3.94 20.72
C PHE A 314 -1.51 -3.42 22.00
N ASN A 315 -1.18 -4.34 22.92
CA ASN A 315 -0.46 -4.03 24.15
C ASN A 315 1.00 -4.51 24.14
N ILE A 316 1.37 -5.23 23.08
CA ILE A 316 2.73 -5.68 22.76
C ILE A 316 2.97 -5.45 21.26
N SER A 317 4.20 -5.70 20.78
CA SER A 317 4.50 -5.60 19.35
C SER A 317 3.58 -6.52 18.53
N ASN A 318 2.68 -5.93 17.73
CA ASN A 318 1.72 -6.60 16.85
C ASN A 318 0.88 -7.71 17.53
N GLY A 319 0.45 -7.51 18.79
CA GLY A 319 -0.34 -8.53 19.46
C GLY A 319 -0.96 -8.13 20.79
N TRP A 320 -1.59 -9.12 21.44
CA TRP A 320 -2.24 -8.98 22.73
C TRP A 320 -1.78 -10.06 23.72
N ASP A 321 -1.47 -9.64 24.94
CA ASP A 321 -1.46 -10.50 26.12
C ASP A 321 -2.76 -10.32 26.91
N VAL A 322 -3.59 -11.37 26.97
CA VAL A 322 -4.93 -11.35 27.59
C VAL A 322 -5.13 -12.48 28.60
N VAL A 323 -6.22 -12.39 29.35
CA VAL A 323 -6.70 -13.50 30.20
C VAL A 323 -8.07 -13.92 29.69
N ALA A 324 -8.24 -15.18 29.27
CA ALA A 324 -9.51 -15.68 28.76
C ALA A 324 -10.13 -16.73 29.67
N ASP A 325 -11.47 -16.79 29.64
CA ASP A 325 -12.27 -17.77 30.34
C ASP A 325 -12.79 -18.87 29.41
N ARG A 326 -13.17 -20.03 29.97
CA ARG A 326 -13.63 -21.19 29.19
C ARG A 326 -14.87 -20.89 28.34
N ASN A 327 -15.67 -19.90 28.75
CA ASN A 327 -16.86 -19.46 28.02
C ASN A 327 -16.55 -18.56 26.80
N GLY A 328 -15.29 -18.16 26.61
CA GLY A 328 -14.86 -17.27 25.53
C GLY A 328 -14.74 -15.80 25.92
N ASP A 329 -15.02 -15.42 27.17
CA ASP A 329 -14.84 -14.05 27.63
C ASP A 329 -13.33 -13.74 27.71
N ILE A 330 -12.90 -12.63 27.12
CA ILE A 330 -11.51 -12.16 27.10
C ILE A 330 -11.38 -10.92 27.97
N HIS A 331 -10.44 -10.94 28.91
CA HIS A 331 -10.17 -9.85 29.84
C HIS A 331 -8.84 -9.18 29.52
N LEU A 332 -8.90 -7.86 29.31
CA LEU A 332 -7.75 -6.99 29.11
C LEU A 332 -8.03 -5.61 29.71
N ASP A 333 -7.09 -5.08 30.48
CA ASP A 333 -7.14 -3.74 31.09
C ASP A 333 -8.45 -3.40 31.83
N GLY A 334 -9.00 -4.40 32.53
CA GLY A 334 -10.23 -4.27 33.32
C GLY A 334 -11.52 -4.22 32.48
N LYS A 335 -11.43 -4.42 31.17
CA LYS A 335 -12.56 -4.59 30.24
C LYS A 335 -12.73 -6.08 29.89
N THR A 336 -13.90 -6.42 29.38
CA THR A 336 -14.23 -7.76 28.89
C THR A 336 -14.69 -7.65 27.44
N TYR A 337 -14.15 -8.52 26.59
CA TYR A 337 -14.38 -8.58 25.15
C TYR A 337 -14.90 -9.96 24.78
N ASP A 338 -15.73 -10.04 23.74
CA ASP A 338 -16.20 -11.30 23.17
C ASP A 338 -15.15 -11.98 22.27
N TYR A 339 -14.26 -11.18 21.69
CA TYR A 339 -13.21 -11.55 20.74
C TYR A 339 -12.15 -10.43 20.66
N LEU A 340 -10.99 -10.73 20.09
CA LEU A 340 -10.02 -9.72 19.63
C LEU A 340 -10.31 -9.37 18.18
N PHE A 341 -10.39 -8.09 17.84
CA PHE A 341 -10.73 -7.63 16.49
C PHE A 341 -9.53 -6.94 15.83
N TRP A 342 -9.34 -7.23 14.55
CA TRP A 342 -8.41 -6.52 13.69
C TRP A 342 -8.93 -6.40 12.27
N GLU A 343 -8.48 -5.37 11.57
CA GLU A 343 -8.66 -5.17 10.13
C GLU A 343 -7.35 -4.73 9.50
N ALA A 344 -7.16 -5.06 8.23
CA ALA A 344 -5.94 -4.73 7.50
C ALA A 344 -6.18 -4.60 6.00
N ARG A 345 -5.14 -4.12 5.32
CA ARG A 345 -4.92 -4.23 3.89
C ARG A 345 -3.77 -5.21 3.68
N LEU A 346 -4.01 -6.30 2.94
CA LEU A 346 -3.06 -7.40 2.77
C LEU A 346 -2.62 -7.54 1.32
N TYR A 347 -1.33 -7.82 1.09
CA TYR A 347 -0.80 -8.15 -0.24
C TYR A 347 -1.06 -9.61 -0.61
N ALA A 348 -2.31 -10.06 -0.50
CA ALA A 348 -2.73 -11.45 -0.70
C ALA A 348 -3.25 -11.71 -2.13
N ASP A 349 -2.94 -12.89 -2.68
CA ASP A 349 -3.51 -13.39 -3.94
C ASP A 349 -4.62 -14.40 -3.66
N PHE A 350 -5.87 -13.96 -3.57
CA PHE A 350 -6.97 -14.87 -3.29
C PHE A 350 -7.33 -15.73 -4.50
N ASN A 351 -7.52 -17.03 -4.25
CA ASN A 351 -7.79 -18.02 -5.28
C ASN A 351 -9.30 -18.31 -5.41
N PHE A 352 -9.82 -18.20 -6.63
CA PHE A 352 -11.22 -18.47 -6.98
C PHE A 352 -11.41 -19.66 -7.94
N ASP A 353 -10.41 -20.52 -8.11
CA ASP A 353 -10.50 -21.75 -8.93
C ASP A 353 -11.59 -22.72 -8.45
N LYS A 354 -11.87 -22.70 -7.15
CA LYS A 354 -12.93 -23.46 -6.50
C LYS A 354 -13.69 -22.55 -5.55
N GLY A 355 -14.99 -22.78 -5.44
CA GLY A 355 -15.84 -21.92 -4.64
C GLY A 355 -17.31 -22.15 -4.94
N PHE A 356 -18.11 -21.12 -4.76
CA PHE A 356 -19.54 -21.15 -4.95
C PHE A 356 -20.01 -19.87 -5.64
N CYS A 357 -20.96 -19.99 -6.56
CA CYS A 357 -21.71 -18.83 -7.03
C CYS A 357 -23.11 -18.87 -6.43
N VAL A 358 -23.45 -17.91 -5.60
CA VAL A 358 -24.66 -17.91 -4.76
C VAL A 358 -25.48 -16.66 -5.09
N ALA A 359 -26.78 -16.81 -5.35
CA ALA A 359 -27.65 -15.67 -5.55
C ALA A 359 -27.72 -14.83 -4.26
N GLY A 360 -27.82 -13.49 -4.39
CA GLY A 360 -27.86 -12.60 -3.22
C GLY A 360 -28.92 -12.99 -2.20
N ASP A 361 -30.13 -13.31 -2.67
CA ASP A 361 -31.28 -13.72 -1.85
C ASP A 361 -31.18 -15.14 -1.25
N GLU A 362 -30.22 -15.95 -1.71
CA GLU A 362 -29.92 -17.29 -1.17
C GLU A 362 -28.70 -17.29 -0.23
N THR A 363 -28.04 -16.14 -0.03
CA THR A 363 -26.80 -16.03 0.74
C THR A 363 -26.95 -16.48 2.19
N GLU A 364 -28.05 -16.12 2.87
CA GLU A 364 -28.28 -16.50 4.27
C GLU A 364 -28.34 -18.03 4.43
N GLU A 365 -29.08 -18.72 3.56
CA GLU A 365 -29.18 -20.18 3.58
C GLU A 365 -27.83 -20.85 3.28
N PHE A 366 -27.08 -20.27 2.32
CA PHE A 366 -25.73 -20.73 1.99
C PHE A 366 -24.78 -20.64 3.19
N LEU A 367 -24.68 -19.47 3.84
CA LEU A 367 -23.77 -19.25 4.97
C LEU A 367 -24.13 -20.15 6.16
N ASN A 368 -25.42 -20.28 6.48
CA ASN A 368 -25.90 -21.18 7.55
C ASN A 368 -25.55 -22.66 7.29
N ARG A 369 -25.43 -23.06 6.01
CA ARG A 369 -25.04 -24.42 5.63
C ARG A 369 -23.52 -24.63 5.65
N VAL A 370 -22.74 -23.65 5.19
CA VAL A 370 -21.28 -23.82 4.96
C VAL A 370 -20.45 -23.54 6.20
N LEU A 371 -20.74 -22.48 6.96
CA LEU A 371 -19.92 -22.08 8.11
C LEU A 371 -19.78 -23.17 9.20
N PRO A 372 -20.83 -23.96 9.53
CA PRO A 372 -20.68 -25.08 10.46
C PRO A 372 -19.78 -26.20 9.93
N GLN A 373 -19.70 -26.40 8.61
CA GLN A 373 -18.80 -27.39 8.00
C GLN A 373 -17.34 -26.97 8.08
N LEU A 374 -17.09 -25.66 8.21
CA LEU A 374 -15.76 -25.07 8.45
C LEU A 374 -15.38 -25.06 9.93
N GLY A 375 -16.28 -25.49 10.83
CA GLY A 375 -16.02 -25.61 12.26
C GLY A 375 -16.53 -24.46 13.11
N LEU A 376 -17.21 -23.47 12.52
CA LEU A 376 -17.84 -22.40 13.30
C LEU A 376 -19.03 -22.93 14.12
N ASN A 377 -19.12 -22.48 15.36
CA ASN A 377 -20.26 -22.76 16.23
C ASN A 377 -21.44 -21.81 15.93
N GLN A 378 -22.55 -21.96 16.66
CA GLN A 378 -23.74 -21.13 16.44
C GLN A 378 -23.48 -19.63 16.69
N LYS A 379 -22.80 -19.25 17.78
CA LYS A 379 -22.51 -17.84 18.11
C LYS A 379 -21.64 -17.20 17.02
N GLU A 380 -20.56 -17.89 16.63
CA GLU A 380 -19.62 -17.44 15.59
C GLU A 380 -20.33 -17.32 14.22
N THR A 381 -21.16 -18.30 13.85
CA THR A 381 -21.93 -18.29 12.60
C THR A 381 -22.92 -17.12 12.55
N GLU A 382 -23.66 -16.88 13.64
CA GLU A 382 -24.63 -15.77 13.72
C GLU A 382 -23.92 -14.41 13.56
N GLN A 383 -22.77 -14.22 14.21
CA GLN A 383 -21.99 -12.98 14.13
C GLN A 383 -21.31 -12.78 12.76
N PHE A 384 -20.85 -13.86 12.12
CA PHE A 384 -20.34 -13.82 10.75
C PHE A 384 -21.43 -13.35 9.78
N ILE A 385 -22.62 -13.96 9.87
CA ILE A 385 -23.77 -13.63 9.02
C ILE A 385 -24.25 -12.19 9.27
N GLU A 386 -24.32 -11.75 10.53
CA GLU A 386 -24.72 -10.39 10.89
C GLU A 386 -23.88 -9.32 10.16
N TYR A 387 -22.58 -9.56 9.99
CA TYR A 387 -21.69 -8.63 9.30
C TYR A 387 -21.76 -8.75 7.77
N TRP A 388 -21.63 -9.96 7.23
CA TRP A 388 -21.45 -10.15 5.79
C TRP A 388 -22.75 -10.18 4.98
N LEU A 389 -23.84 -10.70 5.55
CA LEU A 389 -25.11 -10.87 4.83
C LEU A 389 -25.66 -9.55 4.26
N PRO A 390 -25.70 -8.42 5.01
CA PRO A 390 -26.22 -7.15 4.49
C PRO A 390 -25.44 -6.56 3.30
N ILE A 391 -24.21 -7.05 3.07
CA ILE A 391 -23.37 -6.67 1.93
C ILE A 391 -23.69 -7.61 0.77
N MET A 392 -23.59 -8.91 1.01
CA MET A 392 -23.75 -9.96 -0.01
C MET A 392 -25.17 -10.06 -0.57
N GLU A 393 -26.21 -9.81 0.24
CA GLU A 393 -27.62 -9.94 -0.20
C GLU A 393 -28.03 -8.90 -1.25
N LYS A 394 -27.25 -7.82 -1.37
CA LYS A 394 -27.48 -6.74 -2.35
C LYS A 394 -26.97 -7.10 -3.74
N ASN A 395 -26.07 -8.06 -3.85
CA ASN A 395 -25.45 -8.48 -5.10
C ASN A 395 -26.40 -9.43 -5.86
N PRO A 396 -26.47 -9.39 -7.21
CA PRO A 396 -27.23 -10.39 -7.96
C PRO A 396 -26.71 -11.80 -7.70
N TYR A 397 -25.40 -11.99 -7.77
CA TYR A 397 -24.69 -13.18 -7.35
C TYR A 397 -23.41 -12.81 -6.61
N ASN A 398 -22.98 -13.67 -5.69
CA ASN A 398 -21.70 -13.62 -5.00
C ASN A 398 -20.86 -14.82 -5.46
N VAL A 399 -19.67 -14.57 -6.00
CA VAL A 399 -18.68 -15.62 -6.23
C VAL A 399 -17.80 -15.69 -4.99
N VAL A 400 -17.89 -16.80 -4.26
CA VAL A 400 -17.34 -16.97 -2.93
C VAL A 400 -16.29 -18.07 -2.94
N SER A 401 -15.14 -17.83 -2.33
CA SER A 401 -14.11 -18.84 -2.06
C SER A 401 -13.56 -18.66 -0.64
N PHE A 402 -13.51 -19.75 0.12
CA PHE A 402 -12.90 -19.77 1.45
C PHE A 402 -11.40 -20.01 1.31
N GLN A 403 -10.61 -18.99 1.66
CA GLN A 403 -9.17 -18.96 1.46
C GLN A 403 -8.45 -19.76 2.55
N THR A 404 -7.29 -20.33 2.19
CA THR A 404 -6.44 -21.06 3.14
C THR A 404 -5.04 -20.47 3.16
N THR A 405 -4.06 -21.11 2.51
CA THR A 405 -2.67 -20.66 2.41
C THR A 405 -2.55 -19.23 1.91
N GLU A 406 -3.36 -18.86 0.92
CA GLU A 406 -3.41 -17.50 0.35
C GLU A 406 -3.69 -16.42 1.40
N TYR A 407 -4.47 -16.75 2.43
CA TYR A 407 -4.72 -15.86 3.56
C TYR A 407 -3.70 -16.05 4.68
N THR A 408 -3.41 -17.29 5.09
CA THR A 408 -2.59 -17.56 6.27
C THR A 408 -1.11 -17.23 6.07
N ASP A 409 -0.61 -17.24 4.84
CA ASP A 409 0.76 -16.84 4.53
C ASP A 409 0.92 -15.31 4.58
N CYS A 410 -0.15 -14.56 4.32
CA CYS A 410 -0.18 -13.10 4.45
C CYS A 410 -0.61 -12.61 5.83
N ALA A 411 -1.22 -13.48 6.65
CA ALA A 411 -1.68 -13.16 7.99
C ALA A 411 -1.34 -14.31 8.95
N GLY A 412 -0.08 -14.37 9.39
CA GLY A 412 0.38 -15.28 10.42
C GLY A 412 -0.26 -14.96 11.77
N LEU A 413 -0.70 -16.00 12.49
CA LEU A 413 -1.28 -15.88 13.82
C LEU A 413 -0.64 -16.93 14.74
N GLU A 414 0.17 -16.48 15.70
CA GLU A 414 0.78 -17.32 16.72
C GLU A 414 0.10 -17.10 18.08
N ILE A 415 -0.32 -18.18 18.73
CA ILE A 415 -1.00 -18.14 20.03
C ILE A 415 -0.24 -18.99 21.06
N THR A 416 0.03 -18.41 22.23
CA THR A 416 0.71 -19.07 23.36
C THR A 416 -0.15 -19.01 24.64
N PRO A 417 -0.46 -20.12 25.32
CA PRO A 417 -0.10 -21.50 24.96
C PRO A 417 -0.72 -21.92 23.63
N LYS A 418 -0.08 -22.85 22.93
CA LYS A 418 -0.57 -23.32 21.63
C LYS A 418 -1.97 -23.93 21.78
N PRO A 419 -2.98 -23.48 20.99
CA PRO A 419 -4.28 -24.13 20.95
C PRO A 419 -4.16 -25.58 20.49
N ASP A 420 -4.95 -26.47 21.10
CA ASP A 420 -5.10 -27.85 20.65
C ASP A 420 -5.86 -27.91 19.32
N THR A 421 -6.81 -26.97 19.13
CA THR A 421 -7.57 -26.80 17.89
C THR A 421 -7.49 -25.34 17.43
N MET A 422 -7.02 -25.12 16.20
CA MET A 422 -7.07 -23.82 15.52
C MET A 422 -8.04 -23.90 14.35
N ILE A 423 -9.02 -23.00 14.30
CA ILE A 423 -10.01 -22.89 13.22
C ILE A 423 -9.88 -21.49 12.62
N ARG A 424 -9.44 -21.39 11.36
CA ARG A 424 -9.35 -20.11 10.65
C ARG A 424 -10.25 -20.15 9.41
N VAL A 425 -11.25 -19.28 9.37
CA VAL A 425 -12.25 -19.20 8.30
C VAL A 425 -12.20 -17.83 7.66
N PHE A 426 -11.59 -17.74 6.48
CA PHE A 426 -11.49 -16.49 5.74
C PHE A 426 -12.27 -16.57 4.43
N MET A 427 -13.30 -15.75 4.27
CA MET A 427 -14.15 -15.73 3.09
C MET A 427 -13.75 -14.60 2.15
N ALA A 428 -13.21 -14.91 0.97
CA ALA A 428 -13.09 -13.94 -0.10
C ALA A 428 -14.29 -14.06 -1.05
N PHE A 429 -14.86 -12.93 -1.45
CA PHE A 429 -15.91 -12.93 -2.47
C PHE A 429 -15.87 -11.67 -3.33
N TYR A 430 -16.47 -11.76 -4.51
CA TYR A 430 -16.76 -10.62 -5.37
C TYR A 430 -18.17 -10.72 -5.95
N ALA A 431 -18.74 -9.58 -6.37
CA ALA A 431 -20.08 -9.52 -6.95
C ALA A 431 -20.07 -9.94 -8.43
N SER A 432 -21.15 -10.60 -8.87
CA SER A 432 -21.34 -10.89 -10.29
C SER A 432 -22.79 -10.65 -10.71
N ASP A 433 -22.97 -10.06 -11.89
CA ASP A 433 -24.30 -9.87 -12.51
C ASP A 433 -24.93 -11.18 -13.00
N THR A 434 -24.13 -12.23 -13.14
CA THR A 434 -24.55 -13.51 -13.70
C THR A 434 -24.02 -14.69 -12.90
N TYR A 435 -24.77 -15.79 -12.90
CA TYR A 435 -24.32 -17.05 -12.30
C TYR A 435 -23.06 -17.57 -13.01
N LYS A 436 -22.05 -17.97 -12.24
CA LYS A 436 -20.83 -18.63 -12.71
C LYS A 436 -20.80 -20.07 -12.21
N GLU A 437 -20.76 -21.04 -13.12
CA GLU A 437 -20.54 -22.44 -12.77
C GLU A 437 -19.07 -22.63 -12.40
N MET A 438 -18.79 -23.19 -11.22
CA MET A 438 -17.44 -23.41 -10.73
C MET A 438 -17.36 -24.68 -9.88
N PRO A 439 -16.19 -25.33 -9.77
CA PRO A 439 -16.02 -26.48 -8.90
C PRO A 439 -16.23 -26.11 -7.43
N GLU A 440 -17.11 -26.82 -6.72
CA GLU A 440 -17.38 -26.55 -5.31
C GLU A 440 -16.20 -26.93 -4.41
N GLN A 441 -15.94 -26.10 -3.39
CA GLN A 441 -15.03 -26.46 -2.30
C GLN A 441 -15.67 -27.53 -1.40
N THR A 442 -14.82 -28.42 -0.87
CA THR A 442 -15.23 -29.44 0.10
C THR A 442 -14.48 -29.23 1.40
N PHE A 443 -15.19 -29.32 2.52
CA PHE A 443 -14.64 -29.06 3.84
C PHE A 443 -14.63 -30.32 4.71
N VAL A 444 -13.64 -30.39 5.59
CA VAL A 444 -13.61 -31.37 6.68
C VAL A 444 -13.78 -30.57 7.97
N CYS A 445 -14.91 -30.77 8.65
CA CYS A 445 -15.18 -30.07 9.90
C CYS A 445 -14.13 -30.46 10.95
N PRO A 446 -13.38 -29.50 11.51
CA PRO A 446 -12.45 -29.78 12.60
C PRO A 446 -13.22 -30.18 13.87
N GLU A 447 -12.65 -31.10 14.65
CA GLU A 447 -13.15 -31.43 15.99
C GLU A 447 -12.65 -30.37 16.98
N ARG A 448 -13.56 -29.85 17.82
CA ARG A 448 -13.26 -28.81 18.81
C ARG A 448 -12.86 -29.46 20.14
N GLU A 449 -11.58 -29.79 20.28
CA GLU A 449 -11.03 -30.42 21.48
C GLU A 449 -9.96 -29.52 22.15
N GLY A 450 -9.85 -29.64 23.48
CA GLY A 450 -8.85 -28.90 24.28
C GLY A 450 -9.06 -27.38 24.26
N PHE A 451 -7.97 -26.63 24.25
CA PHE A 451 -7.98 -25.19 23.99
C PHE A 451 -8.28 -24.95 22.51
N VAL A 452 -9.42 -24.31 22.22
CA VAL A 452 -9.83 -23.95 20.86
C VAL A 452 -9.63 -22.45 20.63
N ALA A 453 -8.91 -22.10 19.57
CA ALA A 453 -8.88 -20.74 19.04
C ALA A 453 -9.61 -20.71 17.69
N VAL A 454 -10.45 -19.70 17.49
CA VAL A 454 -11.21 -19.52 16.25
C VAL A 454 -10.97 -18.13 15.72
N GLU A 455 -10.54 -18.02 14.48
CA GLU A 455 -10.56 -16.77 13.73
C GLU A 455 -11.53 -16.90 12.57
N TRP A 456 -12.38 -15.89 12.38
CA TRP A 456 -13.08 -15.72 11.12
C TRP A 456 -13.01 -14.29 10.64
N GLY A 457 -13.02 -14.10 9.32
CA GLY A 457 -12.98 -12.80 8.66
C GLY A 457 -13.34 -12.96 7.18
N GLY A 458 -13.15 -11.90 6.40
CA GLY A 458 -13.30 -12.00 4.95
C GLY A 458 -12.80 -10.80 4.18
N SER A 459 -13.00 -10.85 2.87
CA SER A 459 -12.64 -9.80 1.94
C SER A 459 -13.72 -9.67 0.88
N TYR A 460 -14.16 -8.43 0.62
CA TYR A 460 -14.88 -8.12 -0.60
C TYR A 460 -13.88 -7.64 -1.64
N VAL A 461 -13.44 -8.56 -2.50
CA VAL A 461 -12.53 -8.30 -3.62
C VAL A 461 -13.30 -7.48 -4.66
N ARG A 462 -12.78 -6.31 -4.99
CA ARG A 462 -13.43 -5.36 -5.90
C ARG A 462 -12.99 -5.54 -7.33
#